data_AF-A0AA96JUZ0-F1
#
_entry.id   AF-A0AA96JUZ0-F1
#
_cell.length_a   1.000
_cell.length_b   1.000
_cell.length_c   1.000
_cell.angle_alpha   90.00
_cell.angle_beta   90.00
_cell.angle_gamma   90.00
#
_symmetry.space_group_name_H-M   'P 1'
#
loop_
_entity.id
_entity.type
_entity.pdbx_description
1 polymer ?
#
loop_
_entity_poly.entity_id
_entity_poly.type
_entity_poly.pdbx_seq_one_letter_code
_entity_poly.pdbx_strand_id
1 'polypeptide(L)'
;MSETKPCPSCGYDLPRQGRFCPKCGNRVDRKPAEDSKQEPLNLRILYIMVGLLILAVLFPPWQTPPGQPPEFLGFHFITSPPTEGAQRSPILQNIQLFTIAVAGLYFSWAFRGKG
;
A
#
# COMPACT_ATOMS: atom_id res chain seq x y z
N MET A 1 0.63 -22.05 -51.29
CA MET A 1 -0.57 -22.29 -50.45
C MET A 1 -0.72 -21.13 -49.46
N SER A 2 -1.93 -20.58 -49.32
CA SER A 2 -2.21 -19.49 -48.36
C SER A 2 -2.50 -20.08 -46.99
N GLU A 3 -1.60 -19.85 -46.02
CA GLU A 3 -1.74 -20.33 -44.63
C GLU A 3 -2.85 -19.55 -43.91
N THR A 4 -3.86 -20.29 -43.41
CA THR A 4 -5.12 -19.75 -42.86
C THR A 4 -5.29 -20.21 -41.40
N LYS A 5 -5.90 -19.37 -40.54
CA LYS A 5 -6.16 -19.65 -39.12
C LYS A 5 -7.65 -19.44 -38.81
N PRO A 6 -8.28 -20.26 -37.96
CA PRO A 6 -9.67 -20.06 -37.57
C PRO A 6 -9.83 -18.86 -36.63
N CYS A 7 -10.95 -18.14 -36.75
CA CYS A 7 -11.31 -17.05 -35.85
C CYS A 7 -11.68 -17.59 -34.45
N PRO A 8 -11.11 -17.07 -33.35
CA PRO A 8 -11.42 -17.53 -31.99
C PRO A 8 -12.87 -17.21 -31.55
N SER A 9 -13.57 -16.31 -32.26
CA SER A 9 -14.93 -15.91 -31.89
C SER A 9 -16.04 -16.60 -32.69
N CYS A 10 -15.78 -17.02 -33.93
CA CYS A 10 -16.82 -17.55 -34.82
C CYS A 10 -16.39 -18.75 -35.69
N GLY A 11 -15.12 -19.18 -35.58
CA GLY A 11 -14.58 -20.31 -36.34
C GLY A 11 -14.33 -20.06 -37.82
N TYR A 12 -14.53 -18.84 -38.34
CA TYR A 12 -14.28 -18.53 -39.76
C TYR A 12 -12.79 -18.55 -40.11
N ASP A 13 -12.47 -19.09 -41.27
CA ASP A 13 -11.11 -19.20 -41.79
C ASP A 13 -10.54 -17.83 -42.24
N LEU A 14 -9.51 -17.36 -41.54
CA LEU A 14 -8.89 -16.06 -41.74
C LEU A 14 -7.47 -16.20 -42.26
N PRO A 15 -7.00 -15.32 -43.15
CA PRO A 15 -5.59 -15.28 -43.49
C PRO A 15 -4.76 -15.04 -42.22
N ARG A 16 -3.58 -15.66 -42.10
CA ARG A 16 -2.69 -15.55 -40.92
C ARG A 16 -2.49 -14.11 -40.42
N GLN A 17 -2.42 -13.14 -41.34
CA GLN A 17 -2.18 -11.72 -41.09
C GLN A 17 -3.46 -10.89 -40.84
N GLY A 18 -4.65 -11.49 -40.91
CA GLY A 18 -5.92 -10.79 -40.69
C GLY A 18 -6.02 -10.26 -39.26
N ARG A 19 -6.14 -8.93 -39.10
CA ARG A 19 -6.36 -8.25 -37.81
C ARG A 19 -7.82 -8.29 -37.38
N PHE A 20 -8.74 -8.35 -38.32
CA PHE A 20 -10.20 -8.35 -38.10
C PHE A 20 -10.86 -9.49 -38.86
N CYS A 21 -11.92 -10.05 -38.29
CA CYS A 21 -12.74 -11.04 -38.98
C CYS A 21 -13.80 -10.36 -39.86
N PRO A 22 -13.88 -10.67 -41.18
CA PRO A 22 -14.90 -10.08 -42.05
C PRO A 22 -16.31 -10.64 -41.76
N LYS A 23 -16.42 -11.78 -41.08
CA LYS A 23 -17.70 -12.41 -40.74
C LYS A 23 -18.31 -11.90 -39.44
N CYS A 24 -17.52 -11.77 -38.37
CA CYS A 24 -18.01 -11.39 -37.05
C CYS A 24 -17.52 -10.01 -36.56
N GLY A 25 -16.62 -9.34 -37.29
CA GLY A 25 -16.10 -8.02 -36.94
C GLY A 25 -15.07 -8.00 -35.78
N ASN A 26 -14.86 -9.12 -35.07
CA ASN A 26 -13.94 -9.17 -33.95
C ASN A 26 -12.47 -9.05 -34.37
N ARG A 27 -11.69 -8.38 -33.52
CA ARG A 27 -10.23 -8.29 -33.60
C ARG A 27 -9.60 -9.63 -33.21
N VAL A 28 -8.73 -10.15 -34.07
CA VAL A 28 -8.06 -11.47 -33.92
C VAL A 28 -6.56 -11.32 -33.65
N ASP A 29 -6.06 -10.08 -33.67
CA ASP A 29 -4.70 -9.68 -33.33
C ASP A 29 -4.48 -9.47 -31.82
N ARG A 30 -5.55 -9.43 -31.03
CA ARG A 30 -5.44 -9.30 -29.58
C ARG A 30 -5.07 -10.66 -28.98
N LYS A 31 -3.78 -10.87 -28.75
CA LYS A 31 -3.30 -11.83 -27.75
C LYS A 31 -4.15 -11.60 -26.49
N PRO A 32 -4.78 -12.63 -25.89
CA PRO A 32 -5.43 -12.44 -24.59
C PRO A 32 -4.35 -11.81 -23.72
N ALA A 33 -4.59 -10.56 -23.32
CA ALA A 33 -3.83 -9.96 -22.25
C ALA A 33 -4.12 -10.91 -21.10
N GLU A 34 -3.15 -11.77 -20.79
CA GLU A 34 -3.14 -12.48 -19.54
C GLU A 34 -3.39 -11.42 -18.50
N ASP A 35 -4.59 -11.54 -17.94
CA ASP A 35 -5.04 -10.84 -16.77
C ASP A 35 -3.87 -10.82 -15.82
N SER A 36 -3.32 -9.62 -15.62
CA SER A 36 -2.30 -9.36 -14.64
C SER A 36 -2.87 -9.88 -13.33
N LYS A 37 -2.46 -11.10 -12.96
CA LYS A 37 -2.62 -11.59 -11.61
C LYS A 37 -1.77 -10.63 -10.79
N GLN A 38 -2.39 -9.56 -10.33
CA GLN A 38 -1.77 -8.53 -9.53
C GLN A 38 -1.22 -9.26 -8.31
N GLU A 39 0.10 -9.36 -8.26
CA GLU A 39 0.81 -9.86 -7.10
C GLU A 39 0.30 -9.09 -5.88
N PRO A 40 -0.13 -9.77 -4.79
CA PRO A 40 -0.63 -9.11 -3.60
C PRO A 40 0.55 -8.57 -2.77
N LEU A 41 1.41 -7.75 -3.37
CA LEU A 41 2.49 -7.06 -2.66
C LEU A 41 1.93 -6.10 -1.61
N ASN A 42 0.72 -5.56 -1.85
CA ASN A 42 0.08 -4.62 -0.96
C ASN A 42 -0.47 -5.27 0.33
N LEU A 43 -0.89 -6.53 0.28
CA LEU A 43 -1.53 -7.17 1.44
C LEU A 43 -0.51 -7.44 2.56
N ARG A 44 0.70 -7.89 2.19
CA ARG A 44 1.77 -8.13 3.15
C ARG A 44 2.28 -6.83 3.79
N ILE A 45 2.37 -5.75 3.00
CA ILE A 45 2.75 -4.42 3.50
C ILE A 45 1.67 -3.85 4.42
N LEU A 46 0.39 -4.01 4.06
CA LEU A 46 -0.75 -3.60 4.90
C LEU A 46 -0.70 -4.25 6.29
N TYR A 47 -0.47 -5.57 6.34
CA TYR A 47 -0.38 -6.29 7.62
C TYR A 47 0.83 -5.84 8.47
N ILE A 48 1.98 -5.57 7.84
CA ILE A 48 3.15 -5.03 8.55
C ILE A 48 2.83 -3.63 9.11
N MET A 49 2.19 -2.76 8.32
CA MET A 49 1.80 -1.42 8.76
C MET A 49 0.82 -1.46 9.94
N VAL A 50 -0.20 -2.31 9.88
CA VAL A 50 -1.18 -2.50 10.96
C VAL A 50 -0.50 -3.03 12.23
N GLY A 51 0.40 -4.02 12.10
CA GLY A 51 1.14 -4.58 13.23
C GLY A 51 2.03 -3.54 13.92
N LEU A 52 2.74 -2.71 13.16
CA LEU A 52 3.57 -1.63 13.70
C LEU A 52 2.75 -0.55 14.41
N LEU A 53 1.57 -0.19 13.88
CA LEU A 53 0.66 0.77 14.53
C LEU A 53 0.14 0.24 15.86
N ILE A 54 -0.29 -1.02 15.91
CA ILE A 54 -0.74 -1.67 17.15
C ILE A 54 0.39 -1.72 18.18
N LEU A 55 1.61 -2.07 17.74
CA LEU A 55 2.77 -2.12 18.61
C LEU A 55 3.14 -0.73 19.17
N ALA A 56 3.06 0.32 18.35
CA ALA A 56 3.30 1.70 18.78
C ALA A 56 2.24 2.22 19.78
N VAL A 57 0.99 1.75 19.65
CA VAL A 57 -0.08 2.06 20.63
C VAL A 57 0.14 1.30 21.94
N LEU A 58 0.59 0.04 21.88
CA LEU A 58 0.86 -0.78 23.06
C LEU A 58 2.15 -0.38 23.81
N PHE A 59 3.17 0.10 23.10
CA PHE A 59 4.46 0.50 23.65
C PHE A 59 4.78 1.94 23.25
N PRO A 60 4.29 2.94 23.99
CA PRO A 60 4.62 4.32 23.72
C PRO A 60 6.13 4.53 23.97
N PRO A 61 6.85 5.23 23.07
CA PRO A 61 8.26 5.55 23.26
C PRO A 61 8.39 6.70 24.26
N TRP A 62 8.28 6.38 25.56
CA TRP A 62 8.52 7.32 26.64
C TRP A 62 10.01 7.63 26.73
N GLN A 63 10.39 8.88 26.48
CA GLN A 63 11.70 9.41 26.84
C GLN A 63 11.55 10.24 28.12
N THR A 64 12.50 10.07 29.03
CA THR A 64 12.54 10.78 30.31
C THR A 64 12.96 12.25 30.13
N PRO A 65 12.53 13.15 31.04
CA PRO A 65 12.92 14.57 31.01
C PRO A 65 14.44 14.76 31.15
N PRO A 66 15.07 15.64 30.34
CA PRO A 66 16.48 15.96 30.50
C PRO A 66 16.66 16.86 31.74
N GLY A 67 17.12 16.26 32.84
CA GLY A 67 17.37 16.98 34.09
C GLY A 67 17.35 16.11 35.35
N GLN A 68 16.88 14.87 35.26
CA GLN A 68 17.00 13.89 36.34
C GLN A 68 17.93 12.75 35.91
N PRO A 69 18.77 12.22 36.81
CA PRO A 69 19.57 11.04 36.51
C PRO A 69 18.64 9.92 36.03
N PRO A 70 19.06 9.07 35.08
CA PRO A 70 18.22 8.01 34.54
C PRO A 70 18.05 6.91 35.60
N GLU A 71 17.19 7.15 36.58
CA GLU A 71 16.66 6.13 37.47
C GLU A 71 15.58 5.36 36.70
N PHE A 72 16.06 4.44 35.86
CA PHE A 72 15.23 3.40 35.25
C PHE A 72 14.69 2.49 36.35
N LEU A 73 13.58 2.89 36.97
CA LEU A 73 12.81 2.04 37.89
C LEU A 73 11.49 1.61 37.22
N GLY A 74 11.62 0.94 36.07
CA GLY A 74 10.56 0.11 35.48
C GLY A 74 9.20 0.81 35.26
N PHE A 75 8.12 0.09 35.60
CA PHE A 75 6.73 0.46 35.31
C PHE A 75 6.10 1.49 36.25
N HIS A 76 6.89 2.16 37.10
CA HIS A 76 6.35 3.10 38.10
C HIS A 76 5.71 4.37 37.47
N PHE A 77 5.92 4.59 36.16
CA PHE A 77 5.24 5.62 35.38
C PHE A 77 3.73 5.37 35.17
N ILE A 78 3.24 4.15 35.41
CA ILE A 78 1.80 3.81 35.25
C ILE A 78 0.98 4.36 36.43
N THR A 79 1.60 4.47 37.61
CA THR A 79 0.92 4.82 38.85
C THR A 79 1.14 6.26 39.30
N SER A 80 2.03 7.00 38.63
CA SER A 80 2.26 8.41 38.94
C SER A 80 1.38 9.33 38.10
N PRO A 81 0.73 10.34 38.70
CA PRO A 81 -0.05 11.31 37.96
C PRO A 81 0.85 12.12 37.01
N PRO A 82 0.39 12.45 35.79
CA PRO A 82 1.15 13.25 34.86
C PRO A 82 1.41 14.63 35.47
N THR A 83 2.67 15.04 35.53
CA THR A 83 3.07 16.37 36.01
C THR A 83 2.79 17.43 34.95
N GLU A 84 2.37 18.62 35.40
CA GLU A 84 2.13 19.76 34.53
C GLU A 84 3.47 20.28 33.99
N GLY A 85 3.80 19.90 32.76
CA GLY A 85 5.08 20.24 32.13
C GLY A 85 5.71 19.13 31.27
N ALA A 86 5.08 17.96 31.17
CA ALA A 86 5.54 16.88 30.28
C ALA A 86 5.52 17.33 28.81
N GLN A 87 6.67 17.79 28.31
CA GLN A 87 6.84 18.21 26.92
C GLN A 87 7.17 17.00 26.05
N ARG A 88 6.46 16.84 24.93
CA ARG A 88 6.77 15.81 23.93
C ARG A 88 8.16 16.08 23.36
N SER A 89 9.00 15.06 23.29
CA SER A 89 10.36 15.25 22.74
C SER A 89 10.27 15.75 21.29
N PRO A 90 11.12 16.71 20.88
CA PRO A 90 11.10 17.26 19.53
C PRO A 90 11.35 16.19 18.46
N ILE A 91 12.10 15.14 18.80
CA ILE A 91 12.33 13.98 17.93
C ILE A 91 11.01 13.23 17.69
N LEU A 92 10.22 12.95 18.73
CA LEU A 92 8.93 12.27 18.58
C LEU A 92 7.93 13.11 17.79
N GLN A 93 7.90 14.42 18.04
CA GLN A 93 7.01 15.33 17.33
C GLN A 93 7.36 15.38 15.83
N ASN A 94 8.65 15.39 15.49
CA ASN A 94 9.10 15.33 14.10
C ASN A 94 8.72 14.02 13.43
N ILE A 95 8.91 12.89 14.11
CA ILE A 95 8.48 11.58 13.60
C ILE A 95 6.97 11.58 13.36
N GLN A 96 6.17 12.04 14.32
CA GLN A 96 4.71 12.12 14.21
C GLN A 96 4.26 12.97 13.01
N LEU A 97 4.83 14.17 12.85
CA LEU A 97 4.50 15.08 11.74
C LEU A 97 4.88 14.46 10.39
N PHE A 98 6.04 13.82 10.31
CA PHE A 98 6.48 13.14 9.09
C PHE A 98 5.55 11.98 8.73
N THR A 99 5.15 11.15 9.71
CA THR A 99 4.21 10.04 9.49
C THR A 99 2.85 10.55 9.00
N ILE A 100 2.31 11.61 9.60
CA ILE A 100 1.04 12.23 9.15
C ILE A 100 1.16 12.77 7.72
N ALA A 101 2.25 13.45 7.39
CA ALA A 101 2.48 14.00 6.05
C ALA A 101 2.55 12.90 4.98
N VAL A 102 3.31 11.84 5.24
CA VAL A 102 3.41 10.67 4.35
C VAL A 102 2.04 10.00 4.18
N ALA A 103 1.31 9.76 5.28
CA ALA A 103 -0.03 9.17 5.22
C ALA A 103 -1.00 10.02 4.37
N GLY A 104 -0.97 11.34 4.51
CA GLY A 104 -1.77 12.27 3.69
C GLY A 104 -1.43 12.23 2.20
N LEU A 105 -0.15 12.10 1.84
CA LEU A 105 0.28 11.94 0.45
C LEU A 105 -0.24 10.63 -0.15
N TYR A 106 -0.10 9.51 0.56
CA TYR A 106 -0.62 8.22 0.12
C TYR A 106 -2.15 8.23 0.00
N PHE A 107 -2.85 8.86 0.95
CA PHE A 107 -4.30 9.02 0.91
C PHE A 107 -4.75 9.83 -0.31
N SER A 108 -4.06 10.94 -0.58
CA SER A 108 -4.34 11.78 -1.76
C SER A 108 -4.10 11.02 -3.07
N TRP A 109 -3.01 10.24 -3.14
CA TRP A 109 -2.71 9.41 -4.30
C TRP A 109 -3.77 8.31 -4.51
N ALA A 110 -4.21 7.66 -3.43
CA ALA A 110 -5.24 6.62 -3.49
C ALA A 110 -6.61 7.16 -3.96
N PHE A 111 -6.97 8.39 -3.58
CA PHE A 111 -8.20 9.03 -4.04
C PHE A 111 -8.12 9.47 -5.51
N ARG A 112 -6.93 9.83 -6.01
CA ARG A 112 -6.76 10.30 -7.40
C ARG A 112 -6.98 9.21 -8.46
N GLY A 113 -6.81 7.94 -8.12
CA GLY A 113 -7.07 6.81 -9.03
C GLY A 113 -8.53 6.35 -9.09
N LYS A 114 -9.42 6.99 -8.32
CA LYS A 114 -10.82 6.57 -8.13
C LYS A 114 -11.84 7.52 -8.77
N GLY A 115 -11.38 8.54 -9.50
CA GLY A 115 -12.19 9.50 -10.25
C GLY A 115 -11.94 9.42 -11.75
#